data_AF-A0A5C6Z1I9-F1
#
_entry.id   AF-A0A5C6Z1I9-F1
#
_cell.length_a   1.000
_cell.length_b   1.000
_cell.length_c   1.000
_cell.angle_alpha   90.00
_cell.angle_beta   90.00
_cell.angle_gamma   90.00
#
_symmetry.space_group_name_H-M   'P 1'
#
loop_
_entity.id
_entity.type
_entity.pdbx_description
1 polymer ?
#
loop_
_entity_poly.entity_id
_entity_poly.type
_entity_poly.pdbx_seq_one_letter_code
_entity_poly.pdbx_strand_id
1 'polypeptide(L)'
;MKIILVFITALLISCEQKKSEKKQQGNANIEVELIGVQKWFDAWELVANDILKISSFEPPLMIFYDEIFVYTNTKEEIENSLEIKGPQFFGKKEKWVKYKHYDKLTLPNGQITPIEIMSFAASGKKGSNQTFFVMGTPSFWIQNQIQSDELGDENLYTSIFLHEFAHSQQNKNFGKKLQEFENEINPEIELDDNLVQKQMDGNLEYNQSMKAEINLFYDAFWAIDPVDSKKLTKKALSMYNARQTQYFVGTKELFKTYDDFFITMEGIGKYVAFIWLTNPKGANLDNETAIEGLRRNKKWWSQDEGLAMFLLFYKQNTNDIGKLMFGTDIITINKCIEDIAY
;
A
#
# COMPACT_ATOMS: atom_id res chain seq x y z
N MET A 1 37.83 -9.48 26.21
CA MET A 1 37.89 -10.81 26.84
C MET A 1 36.48 -11.36 27.03
N LYS A 2 36.01 -12.15 26.06
CA LYS A 2 35.24 -13.39 26.24
C LYS A 2 35.00 -13.96 24.85
N ILE A 3 35.86 -14.92 24.54
CA ILE A 3 35.76 -15.86 23.44
C ILE A 3 34.59 -16.78 23.75
N ILE A 4 33.68 -16.98 22.79
CA ILE A 4 32.89 -18.21 22.71
C ILE A 4 33.08 -18.75 21.30
N LEU A 5 33.89 -19.79 21.25
CA LEU A 5 34.10 -20.71 20.15
C LEU A 5 33.03 -21.81 20.30
N VAL A 6 32.21 -22.06 19.27
CA VAL A 6 31.55 -23.35 19.10
C VAL A 6 31.74 -23.78 17.64
N PHE A 7 32.09 -25.04 17.50
CA PHE A 7 32.71 -25.69 16.34
C PHE A 7 31.78 -26.82 15.86
N ILE A 8 31.97 -27.25 14.60
CA ILE A 8 31.59 -28.56 14.00
C ILE A 8 30.16 -28.61 13.41
N THR A 9 29.89 -28.99 12.16
CA THR A 9 30.59 -29.93 11.24
C THR A 9 30.39 -29.53 9.77
N ALA A 10 31.48 -29.57 9.00
CA ALA A 10 31.45 -29.71 7.55
C ALA A 10 31.36 -31.20 7.18
N LEU A 11 30.55 -31.53 6.17
CA LEU A 11 30.63 -32.80 5.44
C LEU A 11 30.95 -32.48 3.98
N LEU A 12 32.23 -32.58 3.66
CA LEU A 12 32.74 -32.70 2.30
C LEU A 12 32.60 -34.17 1.88
N ILE A 13 31.91 -34.41 0.76
CA ILE A 13 32.15 -35.58 -0.08
C ILE A 13 32.49 -35.04 -1.47
N SER A 14 33.76 -35.23 -1.85
CA SER A 14 34.30 -35.23 -3.22
C SER A 14 34.33 -36.72 -3.67
N CYS A 15 34.31 -37.15 -4.93
CA CYS A 15 34.63 -36.56 -6.23
C CYS A 15 34.05 -37.44 -7.38
N GLU A 16 33.85 -36.82 -8.55
CA GLU A 16 33.99 -37.34 -9.95
C GLU A 16 33.07 -38.50 -10.47
N GLN A 17 32.64 -38.58 -11.74
CA GLN A 17 33.09 -38.01 -13.01
C GLN A 17 31.99 -38.07 -14.13
N LYS A 18 31.96 -37.02 -14.99
CA LYS A 18 31.50 -36.88 -16.39
C LYS A 18 30.64 -37.97 -17.08
N LYS A 19 29.58 -37.53 -17.78
CA LYS A 19 29.50 -37.55 -19.25
C LYS A 19 28.37 -36.68 -19.81
N SER A 20 28.67 -36.08 -20.96
CA SER A 20 27.83 -35.21 -21.78
C SER A 20 26.58 -35.89 -22.31
N GLU A 21 25.44 -35.19 -22.33
CA GLU A 21 24.42 -35.47 -23.33
C GLU A 21 23.68 -34.20 -23.79
N LYS A 22 23.85 -33.98 -25.10
CA LYS A 22 23.15 -33.17 -26.09
C LYS A 22 21.89 -32.38 -25.68
N LYS A 23 21.90 -31.12 -26.15
CA LYS A 23 20.75 -30.33 -26.61
C LYS A 23 19.55 -31.20 -27.05
N GLN A 24 18.50 -31.19 -26.26
CA GLN A 24 17.14 -31.22 -26.77
C GLN A 24 16.52 -29.88 -26.44
N GLN A 25 16.41 -29.06 -27.48
CA GLN A 25 15.63 -27.85 -27.54
C GLN A 25 14.16 -28.29 -27.51
N GLY A 26 13.68 -28.64 -26.32
CA GLY A 26 12.26 -28.81 -26.07
C GLY A 26 11.62 -27.43 -26.01
N ASN A 27 10.47 -27.27 -26.66
CA ASN A 27 9.51 -26.21 -26.36
C ASN A 27 9.06 -26.36 -24.90
N ALA A 28 9.92 -25.96 -23.97
CA ALA A 28 9.50 -25.73 -22.61
C ALA A 28 8.52 -24.55 -22.69
N ASN A 29 7.28 -24.78 -22.25
CA ASN A 29 6.45 -23.70 -21.76
C ASN A 29 7.33 -22.95 -20.76
N ILE A 30 7.89 -21.81 -21.17
CA ILE A 30 8.71 -20.98 -20.29
C ILE A 30 7.74 -20.48 -19.23
N GLU A 31 7.82 -21.08 -18.05
CA GLU A 31 7.04 -20.74 -16.87
C GLU A 31 7.21 -19.25 -16.58
N VAL A 32 6.11 -18.57 -16.28
CA VAL A 32 6.14 -17.16 -15.90
C VAL A 32 6.90 -17.08 -14.57
N GLU A 33 8.01 -16.36 -14.55
CA GLU A 33 8.66 -16.03 -13.28
C GLU A 33 7.76 -15.03 -12.53
N LEU A 34 7.71 -15.13 -11.19
CA LEU A 34 6.88 -14.27 -10.34
C LEU A 34 5.35 -14.52 -10.44
N ILE A 35 4.92 -15.78 -10.52
CA ILE A 35 3.48 -16.17 -10.52
C ILE A 35 2.72 -15.51 -9.36
N GLY A 36 3.33 -15.41 -8.18
CA GLY A 36 2.71 -14.76 -7.04
C GLY A 36 2.48 -13.25 -7.24
N VAL A 37 3.36 -12.55 -7.98
CA VAL A 37 3.16 -11.15 -8.35
C VAL A 37 2.07 -11.02 -9.42
N GLN A 38 1.92 -12.01 -10.32
CA GLN A 38 0.78 -12.01 -11.24
C GLN A 38 -0.55 -12.03 -10.47
N LYS A 39 -0.68 -12.84 -9.42
CA LYS A 39 -1.90 -12.85 -8.57
C LYS A 39 -2.20 -11.46 -7.98
N TRP A 40 -1.17 -10.71 -7.60
CA TRP A 40 -1.32 -9.33 -7.11
C TRP A 40 -1.81 -8.37 -8.19
N PHE A 41 -1.28 -8.47 -9.41
CA PHE A 41 -1.79 -7.68 -10.53
C PHE A 41 -3.23 -8.05 -10.87
N ASP A 42 -3.57 -9.34 -10.87
CA ASP A 42 -4.94 -9.80 -11.11
C ASP A 42 -5.90 -9.24 -10.04
N ALA A 43 -5.47 -9.17 -8.78
CA ALA A 43 -6.22 -8.56 -7.69
C ALA A 43 -6.44 -7.06 -7.91
N TRP A 44 -5.39 -6.32 -8.31
CA TRP A 44 -5.52 -4.90 -8.65
C TRP A 44 -6.43 -4.68 -9.85
N GLU A 45 -6.27 -5.47 -10.91
CA GLU A 45 -7.10 -5.40 -12.12
C GLU A 45 -8.59 -5.62 -11.80
N LEU A 46 -8.90 -6.60 -10.95
CA LEU A 46 -10.26 -6.82 -10.46
C LEU A 46 -10.80 -5.56 -9.79
N VAL A 47 -10.09 -5.02 -8.81
CA VAL A 47 -10.58 -3.84 -8.07
C VAL A 47 -10.71 -2.63 -8.97
N ALA A 48 -9.68 -2.35 -9.76
CA ALA A 48 -9.57 -1.17 -10.59
C ALA A 48 -10.61 -1.14 -11.72
N ASN A 49 -10.83 -2.27 -12.41
CA ASN A 49 -11.80 -2.37 -13.50
C ASN A 49 -13.21 -2.68 -13.02
N ASP A 50 -13.39 -3.69 -12.17
CA ASP A 50 -14.73 -4.21 -11.88
C ASP A 50 -15.43 -3.36 -10.82
N ILE A 51 -14.68 -2.79 -9.88
CA ILE A 51 -15.25 -2.08 -8.72
C ILE A 51 -15.08 -0.56 -8.86
N LEU A 52 -13.84 -0.06 -9.00
CA LEU A 52 -13.54 1.38 -8.99
C LEU A 52 -13.77 2.07 -10.33
N LYS A 53 -13.80 1.32 -11.44
CA LYS A 53 -14.00 1.87 -12.79
C LYS A 53 -12.99 2.96 -13.16
N ILE A 54 -11.73 2.78 -12.77
CA ILE A 54 -10.66 3.73 -13.09
C ILE A 54 -10.44 3.72 -14.62
N SER A 55 -10.26 4.89 -15.23
CA SER A 55 -10.30 5.07 -16.68
C SER A 55 -8.93 4.93 -17.38
N SER A 56 -7.82 4.95 -16.63
CA SER A 56 -6.46 4.93 -17.16
C SER A 56 -5.53 4.22 -16.19
N PHE A 57 -4.72 3.31 -16.74
CA PHE A 57 -3.74 2.52 -16.02
C PHE A 57 -2.40 2.65 -16.71
N GLU A 58 -1.41 3.13 -15.97
CA GLU A 58 -0.02 3.10 -16.40
C GLU A 58 0.76 2.31 -15.36
N PRO A 59 1.52 1.28 -15.77
CA PRO A 59 2.37 0.55 -14.83
C PRO A 59 3.40 1.53 -14.27
N PRO A 60 3.58 1.61 -12.94
CA PRO A 60 4.68 2.37 -12.36
C PRO A 60 6.00 1.67 -12.72
N LEU A 61 7.12 2.30 -12.37
CA LEU A 61 8.38 1.54 -12.30
C LEU A 61 8.29 0.58 -11.11
N MET A 62 8.27 -0.70 -11.37
CA MET A 62 8.09 -1.75 -10.37
C MET A 62 9.43 -2.36 -10.00
N ILE A 63 9.65 -2.56 -8.70
CA ILE A 63 10.85 -3.15 -8.11
C ILE A 63 10.38 -4.20 -7.12
N PHE A 64 10.35 -5.45 -7.57
CA PHE A 64 10.16 -6.60 -6.69
C PHE A 64 11.52 -7.20 -6.34
N TYR A 65 11.62 -7.88 -5.21
CA TYR A 65 12.86 -8.57 -4.83
C TYR A 65 12.60 -9.80 -3.97
N ASP A 66 13.53 -10.74 -4.00
CA ASP A 66 13.59 -11.88 -3.08
C ASP A 66 14.94 -11.90 -2.35
N GLU A 67 15.38 -13.07 -1.87
CA GLU A 67 16.65 -13.25 -1.15
C GLU A 67 17.89 -13.05 -2.03
N ILE A 68 17.76 -13.07 -3.36
CA ILE A 68 18.90 -13.09 -4.28
C ILE A 68 18.78 -12.01 -5.36
N PHE A 69 17.58 -11.80 -5.89
CA PHE A 69 17.33 -11.05 -7.10
C PHE A 69 16.39 -9.87 -6.87
N VAL A 70 16.64 -8.82 -7.63
CA VAL A 70 15.67 -7.78 -7.94
C VAL A 70 15.06 -8.07 -9.29
N TYR A 71 13.77 -7.77 -9.41
CA TYR A 71 12.94 -7.90 -10.59
C TYR A 71 12.32 -6.54 -10.91
N THR A 72 12.49 -6.05 -12.12
CA THR A 72 11.98 -4.72 -12.48
C THR A 72 11.55 -4.64 -13.94
N ASN A 73 10.58 -3.76 -14.21
CA ASN A 73 10.13 -3.42 -15.56
C ASN A 73 10.85 -2.19 -16.15
N THR A 74 12.04 -1.86 -15.65
CA THR A 74 12.78 -0.69 -16.16
C THR A 74 13.08 -0.81 -17.66
N LYS A 75 13.07 0.34 -18.33
CA LYS A 75 13.53 0.47 -19.73
C LYS A 75 15.03 0.74 -19.80
N GLU A 76 15.65 1.11 -18.69
CA GLU A 76 17.08 1.36 -18.60
C GLU A 76 17.87 0.05 -18.68
N GLU A 77 19.08 0.12 -19.23
CA GLU A 77 19.97 -1.03 -19.30
C GLU A 77 20.66 -1.25 -17.95
N ILE A 78 20.52 -2.44 -17.39
CA ILE A 78 21.17 -2.83 -16.13
C ILE A 78 22.28 -3.84 -16.44
N GLU A 79 23.49 -3.53 -15.99
CA GLU A 79 24.65 -4.40 -16.16
C GLU A 79 24.39 -5.78 -15.53
N ASN A 80 24.78 -6.85 -16.24
CA ASN A 80 24.62 -8.24 -15.79
C ASN A 80 23.16 -8.64 -15.46
N SER A 81 22.18 -7.93 -16.04
CA SER A 81 20.77 -8.31 -15.95
C SER A 81 20.40 -9.40 -16.96
N LEU A 82 19.35 -10.15 -16.63
CA LEU A 82 18.75 -11.16 -17.51
C LEU A 82 17.31 -10.77 -17.79
N GLU A 83 16.93 -10.74 -19.06
CA GLU A 83 15.53 -10.60 -19.45
C GLU A 83 14.76 -11.86 -19.05
N ILE A 84 13.57 -11.67 -18.48
CA ILE A 84 12.70 -12.75 -18.02
C ILE A 84 11.28 -12.57 -18.55
N LYS A 85 10.53 -13.68 -18.57
CA LYS A 85 9.07 -13.61 -18.73
C LYS A 85 8.45 -13.31 -17.37
N GLY A 86 8.13 -12.04 -17.15
CA GLY A 86 7.48 -11.59 -15.92
C GLY A 86 5.96 -11.43 -16.05
N PRO A 87 5.33 -10.87 -15.01
CA PRO A 87 3.88 -10.67 -14.93
C PRO A 87 3.38 -9.63 -15.94
N GLN A 88 2.11 -9.74 -16.29
CA GLN A 88 1.40 -8.86 -17.21
C GLN A 88 0.50 -7.91 -16.44
N PHE A 89 0.45 -6.66 -16.87
CA PHE A 89 -0.37 -5.61 -16.26
C PHE A 89 -1.50 -5.23 -17.22
N PHE A 90 -2.75 -5.48 -16.85
CA PHE A 90 -3.94 -5.36 -17.70
C PHE A 90 -3.80 -6.13 -19.02
N GLY A 91 -3.25 -7.35 -18.94
CA GLY A 91 -2.93 -8.20 -20.10
C GLY A 91 -1.83 -7.67 -21.02
N LYS A 92 -1.20 -6.52 -20.69
CA LYS A 92 -0.05 -5.99 -21.44
C LYS A 92 1.23 -6.64 -20.92
N LYS A 93 2.08 -7.06 -21.86
CA LYS A 93 3.40 -7.59 -21.56
C LYS A 93 4.36 -6.44 -21.31
N GLU A 94 4.96 -6.42 -20.13
CA GLU A 94 6.05 -5.52 -19.79
C GLU A 94 7.40 -6.20 -20.06
N LYS A 95 8.44 -5.39 -20.34
CA LYS A 95 9.81 -5.89 -20.38
C LYS A 95 10.29 -6.07 -18.95
N TRP A 96 10.53 -7.31 -18.53
CA TRP A 96 11.05 -7.61 -17.20
C TRP A 96 12.51 -8.01 -17.26
N VAL A 97 13.29 -7.51 -16.31
CA VAL A 97 14.67 -7.93 -16.09
C VAL A 97 14.86 -8.34 -14.64
N LYS A 98 15.79 -9.28 -14.41
CA LYS A 98 16.28 -9.61 -13.07
C LYS A 98 17.79 -9.48 -12.96
N TYR A 99 18.27 -9.12 -11.78
CA TYR A 99 19.70 -9.00 -11.46
C TYR A 99 19.93 -9.19 -9.96
N LYS A 100 21.15 -9.56 -9.56
CA LYS A 100 21.49 -9.77 -8.15
C LYS A 100 21.57 -8.44 -7.41
N HIS A 101 21.01 -8.38 -6.20
CA HIS A 101 21.01 -7.15 -5.39
C HIS A 101 22.22 -7.02 -4.46
N TYR A 102 22.94 -8.11 -4.16
CA TYR A 102 24.09 -8.09 -3.23
C TYR A 102 23.75 -7.37 -1.90
N ASP A 103 22.64 -7.81 -1.30
CA ASP A 103 22.07 -7.29 -0.05
C ASP A 103 21.63 -5.82 -0.05
N LYS A 104 21.48 -5.17 -1.22
CA LYS A 104 21.05 -3.77 -1.33
C LYS A 104 20.14 -3.50 -2.51
N LEU A 105 19.14 -2.63 -2.32
CA LEU A 105 18.34 -2.06 -3.39
C LEU A 105 18.80 -0.63 -3.68
N THR A 106 19.04 -0.33 -4.95
CA THR A 106 19.19 1.04 -5.43
C THR A 106 17.85 1.51 -5.97
N LEU A 107 17.27 2.53 -5.32
CA LEU A 107 15.97 3.07 -5.68
C LEU A 107 16.08 4.10 -6.83
N PRO A 108 15.01 4.33 -7.59
CA PRO A 108 15.02 5.27 -8.71
C PRO A 108 15.33 6.73 -8.31
N ASN A 109 15.04 7.10 -7.07
CA ASN A 109 15.39 8.40 -6.50
C ASN A 109 16.89 8.50 -6.09
N GLY A 110 17.66 7.41 -6.20
CA GLY A 110 19.09 7.33 -5.84
C GLY A 110 19.36 6.89 -4.41
N GLN A 111 18.34 6.70 -3.58
CA GLN A 111 18.51 6.13 -2.24
C GLN A 111 18.92 4.66 -2.33
N ILE A 112 19.65 4.20 -1.31
CA ILE A 112 20.06 2.80 -1.17
C ILE A 112 19.48 2.27 0.14
N THR A 113 18.78 1.14 0.07
CA THR A 113 18.17 0.49 1.23
C THR A 113 18.65 -0.97 1.34
N PRO A 114 18.81 -1.53 2.55
CA PRO A 114 19.05 -2.97 2.72
C PRO A 114 17.87 -3.79 2.19
N ILE A 115 18.11 -5.08 1.95
CA ILE A 115 17.04 -6.06 1.65
C ILE A 115 16.36 -6.44 2.97
N GLU A 116 15.16 -5.92 3.17
CA GLU A 116 14.32 -6.15 4.36
C GLU A 116 12.86 -6.25 3.91
N ILE A 117 11.94 -6.63 4.80
CA ILE A 117 10.50 -6.61 4.49
C ILE A 117 10.04 -5.16 4.33
N MET A 118 9.78 -4.75 3.09
CA MET A 118 9.23 -3.43 2.77
C MET A 118 8.20 -3.54 1.65
N SER A 119 7.26 -2.58 1.67
CA SER A 119 6.28 -2.32 0.63
C SER A 119 5.98 -0.84 0.66
N PHE A 120 6.17 -0.13 -0.46
CA PHE A 120 5.83 1.29 -0.55
C PHE A 120 5.76 1.75 -2.01
N ALA A 121 5.02 2.83 -2.24
CA ALA A 121 5.13 3.64 -3.46
C ALA A 121 5.81 4.98 -3.15
N ALA A 122 6.62 5.47 -4.08
CA ALA A 122 7.32 6.74 -3.93
C ALA A 122 7.52 7.45 -5.27
N SER A 123 7.78 8.75 -5.18
CA SER A 123 8.22 9.56 -6.31
C SER A 123 9.69 9.29 -6.63
N GLY A 124 10.03 9.30 -7.92
CA GLY A 124 11.41 9.22 -8.40
C GLY A 124 12.24 10.45 -8.04
N LYS A 125 13.32 10.71 -8.80
CA LYS A 125 14.17 11.90 -8.57
C LYS A 125 13.33 13.19 -8.61
N LYS A 126 13.72 14.18 -7.80
CA LYS A 126 13.07 15.50 -7.78
C LYS A 126 12.95 16.08 -9.20
N GLY A 127 11.74 16.51 -9.57
CA GLY A 127 11.43 17.00 -10.92
C GLY A 127 11.05 15.93 -11.94
N SER A 128 11.09 14.64 -11.57
CA SER A 128 10.49 13.55 -12.35
C SER A 128 9.02 13.37 -11.98
N ASN A 129 8.17 13.11 -12.98
CA ASN A 129 6.79 12.68 -12.78
C ASN A 129 6.67 11.15 -12.65
N GLN A 130 7.79 10.43 -12.61
CA GLN A 130 7.81 8.97 -12.50
C GLN A 130 7.58 8.55 -11.05
N THR A 131 6.55 7.74 -10.81
CA THR A 131 6.40 6.97 -9.57
C THR A 131 7.03 5.60 -9.71
N PHE A 132 7.49 5.07 -8.59
CA PHE A 132 7.95 3.70 -8.49
C PHE A 132 7.31 3.00 -7.30
N PHE A 133 7.21 1.68 -7.40
CA PHE A 133 6.64 0.79 -6.41
C PHE A 133 7.69 -0.25 -6.02
N VAL A 134 7.89 -0.47 -4.73
CA VAL A 134 8.83 -1.44 -4.17
C VAL A 134 8.08 -2.40 -3.29
N MET A 135 8.29 -3.72 -3.48
CA MET A 135 7.77 -4.71 -2.56
C MET A 135 8.55 -6.03 -2.63
N GLY A 136 8.78 -6.68 -1.49
CA GLY A 136 9.29 -8.06 -1.49
C GLY A 136 8.30 -9.00 -2.21
N THR A 137 8.81 -10.00 -2.94
CA THR A 137 7.97 -11.03 -3.60
C THR A 137 7.24 -11.89 -2.57
N PRO A 138 6.11 -12.55 -2.91
CA PRO A 138 5.38 -13.40 -1.95
C PRO A 138 6.25 -14.43 -1.23
N SER A 139 7.21 -15.05 -1.93
CA SER A 139 8.17 -15.98 -1.33
C SER A 139 9.03 -15.33 -0.25
N PHE A 140 9.42 -14.07 -0.42
CA PHE A 140 10.20 -13.32 0.55
C PHE A 140 9.40 -13.06 1.83
N TRP A 141 8.12 -12.71 1.72
CA TRP A 141 7.23 -12.55 2.87
C TRP A 141 7.04 -13.85 3.66
N ILE A 142 6.88 -14.98 2.96
CA ILE A 142 6.75 -16.31 3.57
C ILE A 142 8.04 -16.68 4.32
N GLN A 143 9.20 -16.48 3.71
CA GLN A 143 10.50 -16.78 4.33
C GLN A 143 10.75 -15.95 5.60
N ASN A 144 10.27 -14.71 5.62
CA ASN A 144 10.34 -13.82 6.78
C ASN A 144 9.22 -14.04 7.81
N GLN A 145 8.38 -15.07 7.64
CA GLN A 145 7.35 -15.48 8.61
C GLN A 145 6.38 -14.33 8.98
N ILE A 146 6.03 -13.49 8.01
CA ILE A 146 5.01 -12.46 8.21
C ILE A 146 3.64 -13.10 8.11
N GLN A 147 2.84 -13.05 9.18
CA GLN A 147 1.54 -13.75 9.24
C GLN A 147 0.41 -12.86 9.75
N SER A 148 -0.83 -13.28 9.48
CA SER A 148 -2.04 -12.74 10.10
C SER A 148 -3.00 -13.87 10.39
N ASP A 149 -3.47 -13.94 11.64
CA ASP A 149 -4.47 -14.93 12.06
C ASP A 149 -5.84 -14.61 11.45
N GLU A 150 -6.15 -13.33 11.26
CA GLU A 150 -7.45 -12.85 10.77
C GLU A 150 -7.58 -13.04 9.26
N LEU A 151 -6.56 -12.64 8.48
CA LEU A 151 -6.63 -12.66 7.02
C LEU A 151 -6.07 -13.96 6.42
N GLY A 152 -5.14 -14.61 7.12
CA GLY A 152 -4.22 -15.57 6.52
C GLY A 152 -3.17 -14.89 5.64
N ASP A 153 -2.07 -15.60 5.42
CA ASP A 153 -0.84 -15.03 4.85
C ASP A 153 -1.03 -14.47 3.42
N GLU A 154 -1.66 -15.22 2.51
CA GLU A 154 -1.86 -14.76 1.12
C GLU A 154 -2.74 -13.50 1.02
N ASN A 155 -3.82 -13.44 1.81
CA ASN A 155 -4.71 -12.28 1.84
C ASN A 155 -4.03 -11.08 2.49
N LEU A 156 -3.23 -11.30 3.53
CA LEU A 156 -2.42 -10.25 4.15
C LEU A 156 -1.49 -9.62 3.11
N TYR A 157 -0.69 -10.41 2.40
CA TYR A 157 0.27 -9.84 1.45
C TYR A 157 -0.42 -9.16 0.28
N THR A 158 -1.54 -9.72 -0.20
CA THR A 158 -2.33 -9.10 -1.26
C THR A 158 -2.96 -7.78 -0.79
N SER A 159 -3.45 -7.71 0.45
CA SER A 159 -3.97 -6.46 1.03
C SER A 159 -2.91 -5.37 1.14
N ILE A 160 -1.67 -5.72 1.53
CA ILE A 160 -0.53 -4.80 1.59
C ILE A 160 -0.17 -4.33 0.18
N PHE A 161 -0.07 -5.26 -0.78
CA PHE A 161 0.17 -4.91 -2.18
C PHE A 161 -0.87 -3.92 -2.70
N LEU A 162 -2.17 -4.21 -2.50
CA LEU A 162 -3.25 -3.37 -2.98
C LEU A 162 -3.22 -1.96 -2.36
N HIS A 163 -2.94 -1.86 -1.06
CA HIS A 163 -2.80 -0.58 -0.36
C HIS A 163 -1.69 0.25 -0.99
N GLU A 164 -0.47 -0.28 -1.00
CA GLU A 164 0.71 0.46 -1.43
C GLU A 164 0.71 0.72 -2.94
N PHE A 165 0.22 -0.24 -3.73
CA PHE A 165 0.12 -0.10 -5.17
C PHE A 165 -0.92 0.96 -5.56
N ALA A 166 -2.00 1.14 -4.78
CA ALA A 166 -2.96 2.20 -5.02
C ALA A 166 -2.28 3.58 -5.06
N HIS A 167 -1.36 3.87 -4.15
CA HIS A 167 -0.64 5.15 -4.12
C HIS A 167 0.19 5.39 -5.39
N SER A 168 0.74 4.34 -6.01
CA SER A 168 1.44 4.46 -7.30
C SER A 168 0.52 4.95 -8.43
N GLN A 169 -0.78 4.67 -8.31
CA GLN A 169 -1.82 5.03 -9.28
C GLN A 169 -2.47 6.40 -8.98
N GLN A 170 -2.18 6.98 -7.81
CA GLN A 170 -2.66 8.32 -7.39
C GLN A 170 -1.68 9.45 -7.73
N ASN A 171 -0.70 9.20 -8.60
CA ASN A 171 0.33 10.21 -8.89
C ASN A 171 -0.24 11.50 -9.51
N LYS A 172 -1.29 11.39 -10.35
CA LYS A 172 -1.88 12.52 -11.08
C LYS A 172 -2.57 13.53 -10.17
N ASN A 173 -3.02 13.11 -8.99
CA ASN A 173 -3.67 13.94 -7.99
C ASN A 173 -2.83 14.00 -6.70
N PHE A 174 -2.91 13.00 -5.83
CA PHE A 174 -2.26 13.01 -4.51
C PHE A 174 -0.74 13.13 -4.62
N GLY A 175 -0.10 12.46 -5.59
CA GLY A 175 1.36 12.58 -5.81
C GLY A 175 1.79 14.01 -6.14
N LYS A 176 1.05 14.69 -7.02
CA LYS A 176 1.29 16.12 -7.31
C LYS A 176 1.11 16.99 -6.06
N LYS A 177 0.07 16.75 -5.27
CA LYS A 177 -0.20 17.55 -4.07
C LYS A 177 0.82 17.32 -2.95
N LEU A 178 1.30 16.09 -2.81
CA LEU A 178 2.39 15.76 -1.91
C LEU A 178 3.65 16.54 -2.28
N GLN A 179 4.00 16.60 -3.57
CA GLN A 179 5.12 17.41 -4.04
C GLN A 179 4.94 18.91 -3.76
N GLU A 180 3.72 19.44 -3.85
CA GLU A 180 3.43 20.83 -3.44
C GLU A 180 3.72 21.02 -1.95
N PHE A 181 3.26 20.11 -1.09
CA PHE A 181 3.53 20.17 0.35
C PHE A 181 5.01 20.04 0.68
N GLU A 182 5.76 19.16 0.02
CA GLU A 182 7.21 19.02 0.19
C GLU A 182 7.97 20.32 -0.13
N ASN A 183 7.45 21.14 -1.06
CA ASN A 183 8.06 22.43 -1.41
C ASN A 183 7.65 23.56 -0.46
N GLU A 184 6.52 23.43 0.24
CA GLU A 184 5.99 24.44 1.17
C GLU A 184 6.45 24.23 2.62
N ILE A 185 6.66 22.98 3.03
CA ILE A 185 6.98 22.64 4.42
C ILE A 185 8.42 23.05 4.79
N ASN A 186 8.65 23.32 6.07
CA ASN A 186 10.00 23.52 6.59
C ASN A 186 10.85 22.28 6.26
N PRO A 187 12.01 22.42 5.59
CA PRO A 187 12.89 21.30 5.26
C PRO A 187 13.37 20.45 6.45
N GLU A 188 13.27 20.97 7.68
CA GLU A 188 13.58 20.23 8.91
C GLU A 188 12.45 19.29 9.36
N ILE A 189 11.25 19.43 8.81
CA ILE A 189 10.10 18.56 9.08
C ILE A 189 10.04 17.50 7.97
N GLU A 190 10.21 16.25 8.37
CA GLU A 190 9.94 15.11 7.49
C GLU A 190 8.43 15.02 7.25
N LEU A 191 8.03 15.21 5.98
CA LEU A 191 6.64 15.05 5.57
C LEU A 191 6.41 13.58 5.21
N ASP A 192 5.63 12.90 6.05
CA ASP A 192 5.15 11.54 5.80
C ASP A 192 3.70 11.37 6.27
N ASP A 193 3.12 10.24 5.91
CA ASP A 193 1.76 9.80 6.24
C ASP A 193 1.46 9.73 7.75
N ASN A 194 2.51 9.73 8.58
CA ASN A 194 2.46 9.67 10.03
C ASN A 194 2.84 11.00 10.69
N LEU A 195 3.05 12.08 9.93
CA LEU A 195 3.48 13.38 10.45
C LEU A 195 2.60 13.84 11.62
N VAL A 196 1.29 13.89 11.42
CA VAL A 196 0.36 14.36 12.45
C VAL A 196 0.40 13.43 13.67
N GLN A 197 0.55 12.12 13.47
CA GLN A 197 0.66 11.13 14.56
C GLN A 197 1.90 11.39 15.40
N LYS A 198 3.07 11.45 14.75
CA LYS A 198 4.36 11.71 15.41
C LYS A 198 4.33 13.00 16.24
N GLN A 199 3.62 14.02 15.77
CA GLN A 199 3.54 15.32 16.45
C GLN A 199 2.55 15.36 17.62
N MET A 200 1.59 14.44 17.68
CA MET A 200 0.50 14.48 18.66
C MET A 200 0.41 13.25 19.55
N ASP A 201 1.13 12.16 19.28
CA ASP A 201 1.04 10.90 20.02
C ASP A 201 1.39 11.04 21.53
N GLY A 202 2.19 12.06 21.88
CA GLY A 202 2.44 12.42 23.27
C GLY A 202 1.25 13.07 24.01
N ASN A 203 0.18 13.43 23.31
CA ASN A 203 -1.00 14.09 23.87
C ASN A 203 -2.14 13.08 24.11
N LEU A 204 -2.35 12.74 25.39
CA LEU A 204 -3.36 11.78 25.79
C LEU A 204 -4.80 12.20 25.43
N GLU A 205 -5.14 13.48 25.62
CA GLU A 205 -6.49 14.00 25.35
C GLU A 205 -6.78 13.99 23.84
N TYR A 206 -5.79 14.34 23.03
CA TYR A 206 -5.88 14.23 21.57
C TYR A 206 -6.15 12.79 21.15
N ASN A 207 -5.33 11.85 21.66
CA ASN A 207 -5.43 10.44 21.32
C ASN A 207 -6.79 9.85 21.76
N GLN A 208 -7.33 10.28 22.89
CA GLN A 208 -8.68 9.88 23.33
C GLN A 208 -9.77 10.45 22.43
N SER A 209 -9.68 11.73 22.05
CA SER A 209 -10.64 12.37 21.13
C SER A 209 -10.67 11.65 19.79
N MET A 210 -9.51 11.39 19.20
CA MET A 210 -9.40 10.69 17.92
C MET A 210 -9.93 9.25 17.99
N LYS A 211 -9.59 8.49 19.04
CA LYS A 211 -10.16 7.14 19.20
C LYS A 211 -11.68 7.16 19.31
N ALA A 212 -12.24 8.19 19.95
CA ALA A 212 -13.68 8.32 20.12
C ALA A 212 -14.40 8.61 18.79
N GLU A 213 -13.86 9.48 17.93
CA GLU A 213 -14.44 9.73 16.60
C GLU A 213 -14.28 8.54 15.65
N ILE A 214 -13.11 7.86 15.63
CA ILE A 214 -12.90 6.66 14.84
C ILE A 214 -13.92 5.57 15.20
N ASN A 215 -14.08 5.30 16.49
CA ASN A 215 -15.08 4.32 16.96
C ASN A 215 -16.49 4.72 16.50
N LEU A 216 -16.81 6.01 16.55
CA LEU A 216 -18.13 6.49 16.13
C LEU A 216 -18.36 6.39 14.62
N PHE A 217 -17.32 6.54 13.79
CA PHE A 217 -17.40 6.26 12.35
C PHE A 217 -17.68 4.77 12.08
N TYR A 218 -17.04 3.85 12.81
CA TYR A 218 -17.35 2.42 12.71
C TYR A 218 -18.77 2.09 13.23
N ASP A 219 -19.20 2.67 14.35
CA ASP A 219 -20.58 2.52 14.84
C ASP A 219 -21.59 2.96 13.78
N ALA A 220 -21.32 4.08 13.09
CA ALA A 220 -22.13 4.56 11.98
C ALA A 220 -22.17 3.57 10.80
N PHE A 221 -21.04 2.91 10.51
CA PHE A 221 -20.98 1.90 9.46
C PHE A 221 -21.78 0.65 9.82
N TRP A 222 -21.75 0.21 11.08
CA TRP A 222 -22.48 -0.96 11.55
C TRP A 222 -23.96 -0.71 11.85
N ALA A 223 -24.40 0.54 11.97
CA ALA A 223 -25.80 0.86 12.18
C ALA A 223 -26.71 0.29 11.08
N ILE A 224 -27.70 -0.52 11.47
CA ILE A 224 -28.64 -1.17 10.54
C ILE A 224 -29.59 -0.12 9.93
N ASP A 225 -30.10 0.80 10.75
CA ASP A 225 -30.98 1.88 10.29
C ASP A 225 -30.16 2.97 9.58
N PRO A 226 -30.46 3.27 8.30
CA PRO A 226 -29.84 4.39 7.58
C PRO A 226 -29.96 5.73 8.29
N VAL A 227 -31.04 5.97 9.05
CA VAL A 227 -31.25 7.20 9.83
C VAL A 227 -30.24 7.30 10.97
N ASP A 228 -30.03 6.21 11.71
CA ASP A 228 -29.03 6.14 12.77
C ASP A 228 -27.62 6.24 12.19
N SER A 229 -27.34 5.56 11.08
CA SER A 229 -26.07 5.67 10.36
C SER A 229 -25.77 7.14 10.01
N LYS A 230 -26.72 7.86 9.38
CA LYS A 230 -26.57 9.29 9.03
C LYS A 230 -26.37 10.17 10.27
N LYS A 231 -27.10 9.91 11.36
CA LYS A 231 -26.97 10.65 12.64
C LYS A 231 -25.60 10.45 13.28
N LEU A 232 -25.11 9.21 13.33
CA LEU A 232 -23.79 8.89 13.90
C LEU A 232 -22.67 9.46 13.03
N THR A 233 -22.78 9.40 11.70
CA THR A 233 -21.84 10.04 10.77
C THR A 233 -21.74 11.54 11.02
N LYS A 234 -22.86 12.26 11.14
CA LYS A 234 -22.85 13.71 11.48
C LYS A 234 -22.16 14.00 12.80
N LYS A 235 -22.40 13.15 13.80
CA LYS A 235 -21.79 13.30 15.12
C LYS A 235 -20.28 13.05 15.07
N ALA A 236 -19.84 12.02 14.35
CA ALA A 236 -18.42 11.73 14.14
C ALA A 236 -17.71 12.86 13.38
N LEU A 237 -18.29 13.38 12.29
CA LEU A 237 -17.80 14.57 11.59
C LEU A 237 -17.71 15.80 12.48
N SER A 238 -18.67 15.98 13.40
CA SER A 238 -18.62 17.09 14.36
C SER A 238 -17.47 16.93 15.35
N MET A 239 -17.19 15.70 15.80
CA MET A 239 -16.06 15.39 16.68
C MET A 239 -14.72 15.59 15.97
N TYR A 240 -14.60 15.09 14.74
CA TYR A 240 -13.45 15.30 13.85
C TYR A 240 -13.11 16.78 13.71
N ASN A 241 -14.11 17.58 13.31
CA ASN A 241 -13.93 19.02 13.14
C ASN A 241 -13.57 19.72 14.46
N ALA A 242 -14.20 19.33 15.58
CA ALA A 242 -13.88 19.88 16.90
C ALA A 242 -12.44 19.56 17.34
N ARG A 243 -11.96 18.32 17.12
CA ARG A 243 -10.57 17.92 17.38
C ARG A 243 -9.61 18.80 16.58
N GLN A 244 -9.82 18.92 15.28
CA GLN A 244 -8.96 19.75 14.44
C GLN A 244 -8.96 21.21 14.90
N THR A 245 -10.12 21.81 15.20
CA THR A 245 -10.22 23.19 15.69
C THR A 245 -9.55 23.38 17.06
N GLN A 246 -9.59 22.37 17.94
CA GLN A 246 -8.98 22.47 19.26
C GLN A 246 -7.45 22.38 19.20
N TYR A 247 -6.89 21.50 18.36
CA TYR A 247 -5.47 21.13 18.43
C TYR A 247 -4.61 21.70 17.30
N PHE A 248 -5.19 22.02 16.14
CA PHE A 248 -4.46 22.54 14.98
C PHE A 248 -4.61 24.06 14.90
N VAL A 249 -4.05 24.74 15.90
CA VAL A 249 -4.09 26.20 16.05
C VAL A 249 -2.69 26.80 16.06
N GLY A 250 -2.55 28.07 15.69
CA GLY A 250 -1.28 28.78 15.65
C GLY A 250 -0.27 28.10 14.71
N THR A 251 0.89 27.70 15.22
CA THR A 251 1.94 27.06 14.40
C THR A 251 1.56 25.68 13.86
N LYS A 252 0.45 25.09 14.31
CA LYS A 252 -0.06 23.79 13.87
C LYS A 252 -1.23 23.87 12.89
N GLU A 253 -1.62 25.06 12.42
CA GLU A 253 -2.78 25.23 11.53
C GLU A 253 -2.68 24.39 10.25
N LEU A 254 -1.47 24.25 9.69
CA LEU A 254 -1.22 23.42 8.50
C LEU A 254 -1.53 21.93 8.74
N PHE A 255 -1.49 21.46 9.98
CA PHE A 255 -1.79 20.06 10.29
C PHE A 255 -3.24 19.71 10.00
N LYS A 256 -4.17 20.66 9.98
CA LYS A 256 -5.54 20.40 9.52
C LYS A 256 -5.54 19.91 8.06
N THR A 257 -4.78 20.58 7.20
CA THR A 257 -4.67 20.22 5.79
C THR A 257 -3.97 18.87 5.62
N TYR A 258 -2.89 18.61 6.39
CA TYR A 258 -2.18 17.34 6.32
C TYR A 258 -3.01 16.18 6.88
N ASP A 259 -3.77 16.40 7.94
CA ASP A 259 -4.69 15.41 8.54
C ASP A 259 -5.76 14.99 7.52
N ASP A 260 -6.48 15.95 6.94
CA ASP A 260 -7.48 15.68 5.88
C ASP A 260 -6.86 14.95 4.68
N PHE A 261 -5.65 15.34 4.27
CA PHE A 261 -4.95 14.76 3.13
C PHE A 261 -4.51 13.32 3.40
N PHE A 262 -3.79 13.07 4.48
CA PHE A 262 -3.25 11.74 4.79
C PHE A 262 -4.34 10.76 5.23
N ILE A 263 -5.38 11.19 5.94
CA ILE A 263 -6.56 10.34 6.22
C ILE A 263 -7.22 9.90 4.90
N THR A 264 -7.33 10.81 3.92
CA THR A 264 -7.90 10.46 2.61
C THR A 264 -6.97 9.52 1.84
N MET A 265 -5.69 9.84 1.76
CA MET A 265 -4.70 9.07 1.01
C MET A 265 -4.55 7.66 1.58
N GLU A 266 -4.26 7.53 2.87
CA GLU A 266 -4.10 6.24 3.55
C GLU A 266 -5.41 5.44 3.59
N GLY A 267 -6.55 6.14 3.78
CA GLY A 267 -7.87 5.53 3.81
C GLY A 267 -8.25 4.85 2.50
N ILE A 268 -7.93 5.44 1.35
CA ILE A 268 -8.24 4.80 0.07
C ILE A 268 -7.41 3.53 -0.12
N GLY A 269 -6.14 3.51 0.30
CA GLY A 269 -5.30 2.30 0.26
C GLY A 269 -5.96 1.14 1.02
N LYS A 270 -6.43 1.40 2.24
CA LYS A 270 -7.17 0.42 3.04
C LYS A 270 -8.50 0.02 2.41
N TYR A 271 -9.22 0.97 1.83
CA TYR A 271 -10.48 0.70 1.17
C TYR A 271 -10.33 -0.18 -0.07
N VAL A 272 -9.30 0.03 -0.91
CA VAL A 272 -8.97 -0.84 -2.05
C VAL A 272 -8.76 -2.28 -1.58
N ALA A 273 -8.00 -2.46 -0.50
CA ALA A 273 -7.81 -3.79 0.07
C ALA A 273 -9.13 -4.37 0.60
N PHE A 274 -9.96 -3.58 1.31
CA PHE A 274 -11.25 -4.01 1.83
C PHE A 274 -12.20 -4.51 0.74
N ILE A 275 -12.36 -3.75 -0.35
CA ILE A 275 -13.27 -4.15 -1.44
C ILE A 275 -12.76 -5.38 -2.18
N TRP A 276 -11.45 -5.63 -2.25
CA TRP A 276 -10.95 -6.90 -2.77
C TRP A 276 -11.23 -8.06 -1.80
N LEU A 277 -10.94 -7.86 -0.52
CA LEU A 277 -11.12 -8.89 0.51
C LEU A 277 -12.57 -9.38 0.58
N THR A 278 -13.53 -8.46 0.41
CA THR A 278 -14.97 -8.76 0.53
C THR A 278 -15.65 -9.11 -0.80
N ASN A 279 -14.97 -8.96 -1.94
CA ASN A 279 -15.56 -9.28 -3.23
C ASN A 279 -15.66 -10.80 -3.46
N PRO A 280 -16.77 -11.32 -4.02
CA PRO A 280 -16.89 -12.74 -4.38
C PRO A 280 -15.85 -13.26 -5.38
N LYS A 281 -15.28 -12.37 -6.22
CA LYS A 281 -14.17 -12.71 -7.13
C LYS A 281 -12.79 -12.44 -6.52
N GLY A 282 -12.73 -11.83 -5.34
CA GLY A 282 -11.51 -11.59 -4.57
C GLY A 282 -11.35 -12.64 -3.49
N ALA A 283 -11.08 -12.23 -2.24
CA ALA A 283 -10.92 -13.18 -1.13
C ALA A 283 -12.27 -13.70 -0.57
N ASN A 284 -13.39 -13.04 -0.90
CA ASN A 284 -14.75 -13.41 -0.48
C ASN A 284 -14.88 -13.61 1.05
N LEU A 285 -14.22 -12.76 1.83
CA LEU A 285 -14.38 -12.68 3.28
C LEU A 285 -15.63 -11.87 3.64
N ASP A 286 -16.15 -12.10 4.84
CA ASP A 286 -17.16 -11.22 5.42
C ASP A 286 -16.53 -9.87 5.85
N ASN A 287 -17.39 -8.86 6.01
CA ASN A 287 -16.94 -7.51 6.35
C ASN A 287 -16.25 -7.44 7.71
N GLU A 288 -16.66 -8.24 8.70
CA GLU A 288 -16.12 -8.19 10.06
C GLU A 288 -14.66 -8.68 10.05
N THR A 289 -14.42 -9.84 9.45
CA THR A 289 -13.08 -10.41 9.27
C THR A 289 -12.17 -9.47 8.47
N ALA A 290 -12.65 -8.92 7.35
CA ALA A 290 -11.86 -8.01 6.52
C ALA A 290 -11.50 -6.71 7.26
N ILE A 291 -12.45 -6.12 8.00
CA ILE A 291 -12.21 -4.89 8.76
C ILE A 291 -11.21 -5.16 9.89
N GLU A 292 -11.42 -6.20 10.70
CA GLU A 292 -10.50 -6.50 11.81
C GLU A 292 -9.08 -6.75 11.30
N GLY A 293 -8.94 -7.55 10.24
CA GLY A 293 -7.67 -7.85 9.61
C GLY A 293 -6.96 -6.64 8.99
N LEU A 294 -7.69 -5.62 8.50
CA LEU A 294 -7.09 -4.41 7.93
C LEU A 294 -6.66 -3.39 9.00
N ARG A 295 -7.34 -3.37 10.14
CA ARG A 295 -7.08 -2.44 11.25
C ARG A 295 -5.80 -2.76 12.01
N ARG A 296 -5.37 -4.03 12.06
CA ARG A 296 -4.08 -4.52 12.61
C ARG A 296 -3.57 -3.74 13.83
N ASN A 297 -4.23 -3.94 14.98
CA ASN A 297 -3.93 -3.28 16.25
C ASN A 297 -4.17 -1.75 16.29
N LYS A 298 -4.79 -1.17 15.26
CA LYS A 298 -5.22 0.24 15.23
C LYS A 298 -4.04 1.20 15.45
N LYS A 299 -2.86 0.78 14.97
CA LYS A 299 -1.58 1.47 15.22
C LYS A 299 -1.48 2.80 14.47
N TRP A 300 -1.97 2.82 13.24
CA TRP A 300 -1.86 3.95 12.33
C TRP A 300 -3.21 4.59 12.15
N TRP A 301 -3.35 5.80 12.68
CA TRP A 301 -4.66 6.42 12.84
C TRP A 301 -5.28 6.90 11.52
N SER A 302 -4.46 7.28 10.54
CA SER A 302 -4.85 7.82 9.24
C SER A 302 -5.40 6.71 8.37
N GLN A 303 -4.79 5.53 8.49
CA GLN A 303 -5.30 4.30 7.92
C GLN A 303 -6.60 3.82 8.58
N ASP A 304 -6.68 3.80 9.93
CA ASP A 304 -7.89 3.30 10.62
C ASP A 304 -9.10 4.25 10.46
N GLU A 305 -8.88 5.54 10.64
CA GLU A 305 -9.90 6.57 10.44
C GLU A 305 -10.31 6.67 8.97
N GLY A 306 -9.34 6.72 8.07
CA GLY A 306 -9.57 6.77 6.64
C GLY A 306 -10.41 5.59 6.17
N LEU A 307 -10.08 4.36 6.59
CA LEU A 307 -10.88 3.17 6.29
C LEU A 307 -12.33 3.34 6.76
N ALA A 308 -12.55 3.77 8.00
CA ALA A 308 -13.89 3.98 8.54
C ALA A 308 -14.72 4.98 7.71
N MET A 309 -14.11 6.07 7.28
CA MET A 309 -14.77 7.09 6.45
C MET A 309 -15.08 6.58 5.03
N PHE A 310 -14.17 5.83 4.41
CA PHE A 310 -14.41 5.22 3.10
C PHE A 310 -15.49 4.14 3.15
N LEU A 311 -15.57 3.36 4.23
CA LEU A 311 -16.65 2.38 4.44
C LEU A 311 -18.03 3.06 4.49
N LEU A 312 -18.12 4.22 5.15
CA LEU A 312 -19.35 5.01 5.19
C LEU A 312 -19.73 5.56 3.82
N PHE A 313 -18.76 6.06 3.07
CA PHE A 313 -18.98 6.55 1.71
C PHE A 313 -19.45 5.41 0.80
N TYR A 314 -18.79 4.25 0.87
CA TYR A 314 -19.16 3.04 0.14
C TYR A 314 -20.57 2.55 0.47
N LYS A 315 -20.97 2.57 1.75
CA LYS A 315 -22.31 2.14 2.20
C LYS A 315 -23.44 2.92 1.52
N GLN A 316 -23.18 4.13 1.02
CA GLN A 316 -24.15 4.91 0.24
C GLN A 316 -24.25 4.51 -1.25
N ASN A 317 -23.53 3.46 -1.69
CA ASN A 317 -23.49 2.97 -3.07
C ASN A 317 -23.03 4.04 -4.11
N THR A 318 -22.02 4.83 -3.75
CA THR A 318 -21.46 5.84 -4.65
C THR A 318 -20.50 5.21 -5.66
N ASN A 319 -20.83 5.28 -6.96
CA ASN A 319 -20.00 4.73 -8.03
C ASN A 319 -18.80 5.62 -8.43
N ASP A 320 -18.61 6.77 -7.77
CA ASP A 320 -17.64 7.79 -8.19
C ASP A 320 -16.26 7.68 -7.51
N ILE A 321 -16.05 6.74 -6.57
CA ILE A 321 -14.79 6.66 -5.78
C ILE A 321 -13.56 6.60 -6.69
N GLY A 322 -13.56 5.80 -7.75
CA GLY A 322 -12.44 5.72 -8.67
C GLY A 322 -12.10 7.06 -9.32
N LYS A 323 -13.12 7.81 -9.74
CA LYS A 323 -12.95 9.15 -10.31
C LYS A 323 -12.42 10.14 -9.27
N LEU A 324 -12.96 10.11 -8.04
CA LEU A 324 -12.60 11.05 -6.98
C LEU A 324 -11.19 10.79 -6.44
N MET A 325 -10.77 9.54 -6.36
CA MET A 325 -9.51 9.16 -5.71
C MET A 325 -8.34 8.90 -6.67
N PHE A 326 -8.63 8.60 -7.94
CA PHE A 326 -7.62 8.31 -8.98
C PHE A 326 -7.74 9.24 -10.21
N GLY A 327 -8.58 10.27 -10.11
CA GLY A 327 -8.71 11.33 -11.12
C GLY A 327 -7.57 12.36 -11.05
N THR A 328 -7.82 13.55 -11.61
CA THR A 328 -6.87 14.68 -11.57
C THR A 328 -7.14 15.65 -10.43
N ASP A 329 -8.39 15.72 -9.99
CA ASP A 329 -8.81 16.60 -8.90
C ASP A 329 -8.67 15.89 -7.56
N ILE A 330 -8.50 16.67 -6.49
CA ILE A 330 -8.47 16.15 -5.12
C ILE A 330 -9.73 16.61 -4.40
N ILE A 331 -10.44 15.63 -3.85
CA ILE A 331 -11.42 15.83 -2.80
C ILE A 331 -11.01 14.95 -1.62
N THR A 332 -11.17 15.49 -0.41
CA THR A 332 -10.84 14.77 0.82
C THR A 332 -12.06 13.98 1.28
N ILE A 333 -11.85 12.82 1.90
CA ILE A 333 -12.93 11.89 2.25
C ILE A 333 -13.93 12.51 3.23
N ASN A 334 -13.48 13.39 4.14
CA ASN A 334 -14.35 14.17 5.03
C ASN A 334 -15.38 15.01 4.25
N LYS A 335 -14.98 15.66 3.15
CA LYS A 335 -15.90 16.42 2.29
C LYS A 335 -16.88 15.52 1.56
N CYS A 336 -16.40 14.39 1.04
CA CYS A 336 -17.27 13.40 0.39
C CYS A 336 -18.36 12.89 1.35
N ILE A 337 -18.02 12.62 2.61
CA ILE A 337 -19.00 12.15 3.59
C ILE A 337 -19.89 13.28 4.14
N GLU A 338 -19.43 14.53 4.17
CA GLU A 338 -20.27 15.70 4.50
C GLU A 338 -21.41 15.85 3.50
N ASP A 339 -21.14 15.76 2.20
CA ASP A 339 -22.14 15.94 1.13
C ASP A 339 -23.30 14.91 1.20
N ILE A 340 -23.02 13.68 1.66
CA ILE A 340 -24.04 12.62 1.84
C ILE A 340 -24.67 12.64 3.24
N ALA A 341 -23.95 13.17 4.23
CA ALA A 341 -24.44 13.28 5.59
C ALA A 341 -25.48 14.38 5.72
N TYR A 342 -25.52 15.37 4.82
CA TYR A 342 -26.62 16.35 4.77
C TYR A 342 -27.67 15.95 3.73
#